data_AF-A0A662URE6-F1
#
_entry.id   AF-A0A662URE6-F1
#
_cell.length_a   1.000
_cell.length_b   1.000
_cell.length_c   1.000
_cell.angle_alpha   90.00
_cell.angle_beta   90.00
_cell.angle_gamma   90.00
#
_symmetry.space_group_name_H-M   'P 1'
#
loop_
_entity.id
_entity.type
_entity.pdbx_description
1 polymer ?
#
loop_
_entity_poly.entity_id
_entity_poly.type
_entity_poly.pdbx_seq_one_letter_code
_entity_poly.pdbx_strand_id
1 'polypeptide(L)'
;MFYQRSIQYDVITLEGLGGGVKLVSANALDTMKGRAWGYLVGFYMGDGNIYIDIKRYDYRLRLFLNAKEAVIRDRLINILRVYGLNPGFFVQDNEIIISVRSKYLIYRILNTVNKLYKGLVK
;
A
#
# COMPACT_ATOMS: atom_id res chain seq x y z
N MET A 1 32.31 9.55 -32.58
CA MET A 1 31.01 9.05 -33.06
C MET A 1 30.18 8.71 -31.82
N PHE A 2 29.28 9.60 -31.42
CA PHE A 2 28.56 9.49 -30.14
C PHE A 2 27.35 8.58 -30.31
N TYR A 3 27.36 7.44 -29.60
CA TYR A 3 26.26 6.48 -29.59
C TYR A 3 25.18 7.00 -28.62
N GLN A 4 24.19 7.70 -29.17
CA GLN A 4 23.05 8.18 -28.39
C GLN A 4 22.07 7.01 -28.22
N ARG A 5 22.13 6.33 -27.06
CA ARG A 5 21.12 5.33 -26.67
C ARG A 5 19.77 6.04 -26.51
N SER A 6 18.87 5.81 -27.45
CA SER A 6 17.45 6.10 -27.30
C SER A 6 16.88 5.22 -26.18
N ILE A 7 16.50 5.86 -25.06
CA ILE A 7 15.76 5.20 -23.99
C ILE A 7 14.34 4.97 -24.51
N GLN A 8 14.03 3.73 -24.85
CA GLN A 8 12.70 3.28 -25.26
C GLN A 8 11.79 3.35 -24.02
N TYR A 9 10.85 4.30 -24.01
CA TYR A 9 9.85 4.41 -22.95
C TYR A 9 8.73 3.41 -23.24
N ASP A 10 8.59 2.38 -22.40
CA ASP A 10 7.42 1.51 -22.43
C ASP A 10 6.18 2.29 -21.95
N VAL A 11 5.29 2.58 -22.90
CA VAL A 11 4.04 3.32 -22.69
C VAL A 11 3.01 2.36 -22.10
N ILE A 12 2.58 2.59 -20.86
CA ILE A 12 1.50 1.80 -20.23
C ILE A 12 0.24 2.67 -20.17
N THR A 13 -0.76 2.31 -20.99
CA THR A 13 -2.09 2.92 -21.01
C THR A 13 -2.90 2.42 -19.81
N LEU A 14 -3.37 3.32 -18.95
CA LEU A 14 -4.37 3.01 -17.93
C LEU A 14 -5.73 3.50 -18.44
N GLU A 15 -6.56 2.58 -18.95
CA GLU A 15 -7.94 2.88 -19.32
C GLU A 15 -8.86 2.72 -18.10
N GLY A 16 -9.53 3.80 -17.69
CA GLY A 16 -10.52 3.73 -16.63
C GLY A 16 -11.04 5.08 -16.14
N LEU A 17 -12.19 5.49 -16.72
CA LEU A 17 -13.18 6.45 -16.21
C LEU A 17 -12.83 7.95 -16.25
N GLY A 18 -13.23 8.58 -17.37
CA GLY A 18 -13.85 9.90 -17.36
C GLY A 18 -13.04 11.07 -16.80
N GLY A 19 -11.87 11.33 -17.38
CA GLY A 19 -11.11 12.56 -17.13
C GLY A 19 -9.68 12.45 -17.63
N GLY A 20 -9.34 13.24 -18.66
CA GLY A 20 -7.99 13.51 -19.19
C GLY A 20 -6.94 12.40 -19.07
N VAL A 21 -6.52 11.83 -20.21
CA VAL A 21 -5.38 10.91 -20.28
C VAL A 21 -4.14 11.60 -19.69
N LYS A 22 -3.77 11.22 -18.46
CA LYS A 22 -2.58 11.75 -17.79
C LYS A 22 -1.41 10.85 -18.14
N LEU A 23 -0.54 11.32 -19.03
CA LEU A 23 0.72 10.66 -19.34
C LEU A 23 1.62 10.71 -18.10
N VAL A 24 1.95 9.54 -17.54
CA VAL A 24 2.85 9.43 -16.39
C VAL A 24 4.02 8.54 -16.80
N SER A 25 5.25 9.00 -16.59
CA SER A 25 6.44 8.18 -16.86
C SER A 25 6.50 6.98 -15.90
N ALA A 26 7.03 5.85 -16.35
CA ALA A 26 7.20 4.65 -15.52
C ALA A 26 7.94 4.96 -14.20
N ASN A 27 8.98 5.80 -14.26
CA ASN A 27 9.73 6.28 -13.09
C ASN A 27 8.85 7.04 -12.08
N ALA A 28 7.91 7.84 -12.56
CA ALA A 28 6.99 8.56 -11.68
C ALA A 28 5.97 7.61 -11.04
N LEU A 29 5.48 6.60 -11.77
CA LEU A 29 4.59 5.57 -11.23
C LEU A 29 5.28 4.74 -10.14
N ASP A 30 6.53 4.33 -10.36
CA ASP A 30 7.32 3.59 -9.38
C ASP A 30 7.60 4.43 -8.13
N THR A 31 7.88 5.72 -8.31
CA THR A 31 8.01 6.66 -7.18
C THR A 31 6.71 6.79 -6.39
N MET A 32 5.57 6.88 -7.07
CA MET A 32 4.24 6.94 -6.44
C MET A 32 3.92 5.65 -5.67
N LYS A 33 4.19 4.48 -6.26
CA LYS A 33 4.03 3.18 -5.60
C LYS A 33 4.97 3.03 -4.40
N GLY A 34 6.21 3.52 -4.51
CA GLY A 34 7.16 3.53 -3.40
C GLY A 34 6.70 4.39 -2.23
N ARG A 35 6.18 5.59 -2.49
CA ARG A 35 5.58 6.46 -1.46
C ARG A 35 4.34 5.84 -0.82
N ALA A 36 3.45 5.26 -1.63
CA ALA A 36 2.26 4.57 -1.14
C ALA A 36 2.63 3.37 -0.25
N TRP A 37 3.65 2.61 -0.64
CA TRP A 37 4.19 1.52 0.17
C TRP A 37 4.76 2.01 1.50
N GLY A 38 5.61 3.04 1.47
CA GLY A 38 6.19 3.64 2.67
C GLY A 38 5.12 4.17 3.62
N TYR A 39 4.07 4.81 3.07
CA TYR A 39 2.92 5.27 3.85
C TYR A 39 2.17 4.12 4.53
N LEU A 40 1.87 3.05 3.79
CA LEU A 40 1.20 1.87 4.35
C LEU A 40 2.04 1.19 5.45
N VAL A 41 3.34 1.03 5.23
CA VAL A 41 4.25 0.42 6.22
C VAL A 41 4.37 1.30 7.45
N GLY A 42 4.54 2.61 7.28
CA GLY A 42 4.59 3.56 8.39
C GLY A 42 3.29 3.55 9.20
N PHE A 43 2.14 3.51 8.52
CA PHE A 43 0.84 3.41 9.19
C PHE A 43 0.73 2.10 9.97
N TYR A 44 1.15 0.97 9.38
CA TYR A 44 1.16 -0.31 10.09
C TYR A 44 2.04 -0.28 11.36
N MET A 45 3.21 0.37 11.29
CA MET A 45 4.13 0.46 12.43
C MET A 45 3.60 1.37 13.56
N GLY A 46 2.77 2.35 13.24
CA GLY A 46 2.12 3.22 14.23
C GLY A 46 0.84 2.59 14.78
N ASP A 47 -0.19 2.49 13.94
CA ASP A 47 -1.57 2.18 14.33
C ASP A 47 -2.10 0.93 13.58
N GLY A 48 -1.22 -0.06 13.37
CA GLY A 48 -1.55 -1.31 12.69
C GLY A 48 -1.46 -2.54 13.57
N ASN A 49 -2.19 -3.58 13.19
CA ASN A 49 -2.10 -4.90 13.79
C ASN A 49 -2.14 -5.99 12.71
N ILE A 50 -1.37 -7.05 12.90
CA ILE A 50 -1.40 -8.25 12.06
C ILE A 50 -1.91 -9.41 12.91
N TYR A 51 -3.03 -9.98 12.47
CA TYR A 51 -3.60 -11.20 13.03
C TYR A 51 -3.30 -12.38 12.09
N ILE A 52 -2.69 -13.44 12.64
CA ILE A 52 -2.38 -14.65 11.89
C ILE A 52 -2.94 -15.85 12.65
N ASP A 53 -3.92 -16.52 12.05
CA ASP A 53 -4.39 -17.84 12.45
C ASP A 53 -3.97 -18.86 11.40
N ILE A 54 -2.93 -19.62 11.73
CA ILE A 54 -2.35 -20.62 10.82
C ILE A 54 -3.34 -21.77 10.57
N LYS A 55 -4.10 -22.19 11.59
CA LYS A 55 -5.02 -23.32 11.50
C LYS A 55 -6.19 -23.01 10.55
N ARG A 56 -6.69 -21.77 10.59
CA ARG A 56 -7.80 -21.30 9.73
C ARG A 56 -7.33 -20.59 8.46
N TYR A 57 -6.02 -20.59 8.21
CA TYR A 57 -5.37 -19.88 7.11
C TYR A 57 -5.76 -18.40 7.01
N ASP A 58 -6.01 -17.75 8.16
CA ASP A 58 -6.51 -16.39 8.24
C ASP A 58 -5.37 -15.41 8.52
N TYR A 59 -5.06 -14.59 7.51
CA TYR A 59 -3.98 -13.61 7.55
C TYR A 59 -4.58 -12.23 7.35
N ARG A 60 -4.79 -11.48 8.43
CA ARG A 60 -5.45 -10.17 8.39
C ARG A 60 -4.55 -9.06 8.85
N LEU A 61 -4.43 -8.02 8.03
CA LEU A 61 -3.95 -6.72 8.45
C LEU A 61 -5.17 -5.90 8.90
N ARG A 62 -5.05 -5.26 10.06
CA ARG A 62 -5.99 -4.28 10.58
C ARG A 62 -5.27 -2.94 10.76
N LEU A 63 -5.88 -1.86 10.30
CA LEU A 63 -5.40 -0.50 10.51
C LEU A 63 -6.48 0.24 11.29
N PHE A 64 -6.09 0.90 12.36
CA PHE A 64 -6.98 1.62 13.26
C PHE A 64 -6.87 3.11 12.98
N LEU A 65 -8.00 3.79 12.91
CA LEU A 65 -8.10 5.22 12.67
C LEU A 65 -9.14 5.81 13.61
N ASN A 66 -9.02 7.09 13.91
CA ASN A 66 -10.10 7.81 14.58
C ASN A 66 -11.30 7.98 13.63
N ALA A 67 -12.53 7.95 14.16
CA ALA A 67 -13.74 8.20 13.35
C ALA A 67 -13.72 9.53 12.57
N LYS A 68 -12.97 10.53 13.03
CA LYS A 68 -12.83 11.83 12.33
C LYS A 68 -11.91 11.77 11.10
N GLU A 69 -11.16 10.70 10.89
CA GLU A 69 -10.11 10.59 9.87
C GLU A 69 -10.58 9.94 8.56
N ALA A 70 -11.79 10.27 8.10
CA ALA A 70 -12.39 9.69 6.91
C ALA A 70 -11.52 9.84 5.63
N VAL A 71 -10.79 10.95 5.50
CA VAL A 71 -9.89 11.19 4.36
C VAL A 71 -8.70 10.23 4.35
N ILE A 72 -8.14 9.94 5.52
CA ILE A 72 -7.02 9.00 5.66
C ILE A 72 -7.52 7.58 5.38
N ARG A 73 -8.70 7.23 5.88
CA ARG A 73 -9.37 5.97 5.56
C ARG A 73 -9.47 5.76 4.05
N ASP A 74 -10.01 6.72 3.32
CA ASP A 74 -10.23 6.60 1.87
C ASP A 74 -8.90 6.49 1.12
N ARG A 75 -7.87 7.22 1.55
CA ARG A 75 -6.52 7.10 0.99
C ARG A 75 -5.94 5.70 1.20
N LEU A 76 -6.03 5.13 2.40
CA LEU A 76 -5.53 3.79 2.70
C LEU A 76 -6.28 2.71 1.90
N ILE A 77 -7.61 2.82 1.81
CA ILE A 77 -8.45 1.93 1.00
C ILE A 77 -7.99 1.97 -0.46
N ASN A 78 -7.78 3.16 -1.03
CA ASN A 78 -7.33 3.32 -2.40
C ASN A 78 -5.94 2.73 -2.63
N ILE A 79 -5.00 2.93 -1.70
CA ILE A 79 -3.66 2.31 -1.77
C ILE A 79 -3.78 0.79 -1.81
N LEU A 80 -4.58 0.20 -0.92
CA LEU A 80 -4.76 -1.26 -0.86
C LEU A 80 -5.43 -1.79 -2.14
N ARG A 81 -6.38 -1.06 -2.72
CA ARG A 81 -7.02 -1.39 -4.00
C ARG A 81 -6.06 -1.33 -5.19
N VAL A 82 -5.13 -0.36 -5.21
CA VAL A 82 -4.07 -0.30 -6.23
C VAL A 82 -3.16 -1.52 -6.18
N TYR A 83 -3.00 -2.16 -5.01
CA TYR A 83 -2.32 -3.45 -4.87
C TYR A 83 -3.20 -4.66 -5.20
N GLY A 84 -4.40 -4.46 -5.76
CA GLY A 84 -5.33 -5.54 -6.12
C GLY A 84 -6.00 -6.20 -4.92
N LEU A 85 -6.05 -5.53 -3.78
CA LEU A 85 -6.66 -6.06 -2.56
C LEU A 85 -8.08 -5.53 -2.38
N ASN A 86 -8.90 -6.31 -1.67
CA ASN A 86 -10.26 -5.91 -1.31
C ASN A 86 -10.35 -5.61 0.20
N PRO A 87 -10.02 -4.38 0.64
CA PRO A 87 -10.16 -3.98 2.03
C PRO A 87 -11.64 -3.77 2.39
N GLY A 88 -12.06 -4.33 3.52
CA GLY A 88 -13.28 -3.92 4.21
C GLY A 88 -12.97 -2.85 5.26
N PHE A 89 -13.98 -2.11 5.70
CA PHE A 89 -13.88 -1.29 6.89
C PHE A 89 -15.17 -1.34 7.69
N PHE A 90 -15.05 -1.13 9.00
CA PHE A 90 -16.19 -1.01 9.91
C PHE A 90 -15.84 0.00 11.01
N VAL A 91 -16.86 0.51 11.70
CA VAL A 91 -16.68 1.43 12.83
C VAL A 91 -16.97 0.66 14.12
N GLN A 92 -16.08 0.77 15.09
CA GLN A 92 -16.20 0.15 16.41
C GLN A 92 -15.66 1.13 17.46
N ASP A 93 -16.43 1.41 18.52
CA ASP A 93 -15.98 2.23 19.66
C ASP A 93 -15.34 3.58 19.30
N ASN A 94 -15.92 4.27 18.30
CA ASN A 94 -15.43 5.55 17.76
C ASN A 94 -14.10 5.48 16.97
N GLU A 95 -13.70 4.27 16.59
CA GLU A 95 -12.58 3.99 15.70
C GLU A 95 -13.08 3.40 14.37
N ILE A 96 -12.42 3.77 13.28
CA ILE A 96 -12.57 3.12 11.98
C ILE A 96 -11.50 2.05 11.88
N ILE A 97 -11.92 0.81 11.62
CA ILE A 97 -11.02 -0.31 11.45
C ILE A 97 -11.05 -0.73 9.98
N ILE A 98 -9.94 -0.57 9.29
CA ILE A 98 -9.74 -1.12 7.94
C ILE A 98 -9.18 -2.52 8.10
N SER A 99 -9.82 -3.53 7.50
CA SER A 99 -9.36 -4.90 7.53
C SER A 99 -9.17 -5.45 6.12
N VAL A 100 -8.00 -6.04 5.87
CA VAL A 100 -7.69 -6.68 4.60
C VAL A 100 -7.06 -8.05 4.84
N ARG A 101 -7.57 -9.06 4.12
CA ARG A 101 -7.03 -10.42 4.18
C ARG A 101 -6.02 -10.59 3.05
N SER A 102 -4.75 -10.79 3.39
CA SER A 102 -3.71 -11.09 2.41
C SER A 102 -2.45 -11.59 3.08
N LYS A 103 -2.16 -12.90 2.89
CA LYS A 103 -0.91 -13.52 3.32
C LYS A 103 0.29 -12.81 2.69
N TYR A 104 0.23 -12.56 1.38
CA TYR A 104 1.30 -11.92 0.63
C TYR A 104 1.62 -10.51 1.13
N LEU A 105 0.60 -9.68 1.36
CA LEU A 105 0.79 -8.32 1.89
C LEU A 105 1.49 -8.36 3.25
N ILE A 106 1.01 -9.22 4.15
CA ILE A 106 1.56 -9.36 5.50
C ILE A 106 3.04 -9.72 5.46
N TYR A 107 3.42 -10.73 4.67
CA TYR A 107 4.83 -11.10 4.54
C TYR A 107 5.68 -9.96 3.98
N ARG A 108 5.15 -9.20 3.02
CA ARG A 108 5.86 -8.05 2.47
C ARG A 108 6.07 -6.95 3.50
N ILE A 109 5.04 -6.60 4.27
CA ILE A 109 5.13 -5.61 5.34
C ILE A 109 6.17 -6.06 6.37
N LEU A 110 6.05 -7.28 6.89
CA LEU A 110 6.98 -7.82 7.88
C LEU A 110 8.42 -7.85 7.37
N ASN A 111 8.64 -8.21 6.11
CA ASN A 111 9.97 -8.19 5.50
C ASN A 111 10.52 -6.75 5.39
N THR A 112 9.69 -5.77 5.00
CA THR A 112 10.11 -4.36 4.97
C THR A 112 10.47 -3.87 6.36
N VAL A 113 9.63 -4.14 7.36
CA VAL A 113 9.87 -3.75 8.76
C VAL A 113 11.14 -4.38 9.31
N ASN A 114 11.36 -5.68 9.08
CA ASN A 114 12.59 -6.36 9.50
C ASN A 114 13.86 -5.76 8.87
N LYS A 115 13.79 -5.35 7.59
CA LYS A 115 14.90 -4.67 6.92
C LYS A 115 15.18 -3.30 7.56
N LEU A 116 14.14 -2.56 7.94
CA LEU A 116 14.28 -1.28 8.63
C LEU A 116 14.97 -1.46 9.99
N TYR A 117 14.50 -2.41 10.81
CA TYR A 117 15.13 -2.68 12.11
C TYR A 117 16.59 -3.12 12.00
N LYS A 118 16.92 -4.03 11.07
CA LYS A 118 18.31 -4.45 10.85
C LYS A 118 19.22 -3.32 10.35
N GLY A 119 18.66 -2.32 9.67
CA GLY A 119 19.42 -1.13 9.26
C GLY A 119 19.67 -0.14 10.39
N LEU A 120 18.83 -0.15 11.44
CA LEU A 120 18.91 0.74 12.59
C LEU A 120 19.86 0.24 13.68
N VAL A 121 19.99 -1.08 13.85
CA VAL A 121 20.96 -1.70 14.76
C VAL A 121 22.29 -1.83 14.01
N LYS A 122 23.12 -0.78 14.08
CA LYS A 122 24.52 -0.79 13.66
C LYS A 122 25.44 -0.55 14.85
#